data_AF-A0A7S0GDG2-F1
#
_entry.id   AF-A0A7S0GDG2-F1
#
_cell.length_a   1.000
_cell.length_b   1.000
_cell.length_c   1.000
_cell.angle_alpha   90.00
_cell.angle_beta   90.00
_cell.angle_gamma   90.00
#
_symmetry.space_group_name_H-M   'P 1'
#
loop_
_entity.id
_entity.type
_entity.pdbx_description
1 polymer ?
#
loop_
_entity_poly.entity_id
_entity_poly.type
_entity_poly.pdbx_seq_one_letter_code
_entity_poly.pdbx_strand_id
1 'polypeptide(L)'
;LQEPEAVLAEVNRILKPQTGFAVISFSNRFFYDKALTGWIERGMRERSKLVVDYFRAAGGFQDTDDNDAIRVVGGGTGALSQLLSVGGLGGDPFVAVIATKQ
;
A
#
# COMPACT_ATOMS: atom_id res chain seq x y z
N LEU A 1 -3.50 -18.77 5.70
CA LEU A 1 -2.14 -18.25 5.51
C LEU A 1 -2.26 -16.82 5.02
N GLN A 2 -1.61 -15.89 5.71
CA GLN A 2 -1.51 -14.48 5.32
C GLN A 2 -0.06 -14.28 4.89
N GLU A 3 0.24 -14.58 3.63
CA GLU A 3 1.59 -14.55 3.07
C GLU A 3 1.69 -13.43 2.01
N PRO A 4 1.62 -12.15 2.42
CA PRO A 4 1.63 -11.03 1.49
C PRO A 4 2.90 -11.02 0.63
N GLU A 5 4.04 -11.43 1.18
CA GLU A 5 5.32 -11.49 0.47
C GLU A 5 5.28 -12.53 -0.67
N ALA A 6 4.74 -13.73 -0.42
CA ALA A 6 4.63 -14.77 -1.43
C ALA A 6 3.69 -14.34 -2.58
N VAL A 7 2.58 -13.69 -2.25
CA VAL A 7 1.65 -13.14 -3.26
C VAL A 7 2.34 -12.05 -4.09
N LEU A 8 3.08 -11.15 -3.44
CA LEU A 8 3.80 -10.09 -4.13
C LEU A 8 4.94 -10.62 -5.02
N ALA A 9 5.61 -11.70 -4.61
CA ALA A 9 6.60 -12.38 -5.44
C ALA A 9 5.96 -12.97 -6.71
N GLU A 10 4.76 -13.55 -6.61
CA GLU A 10 4.02 -14.03 -7.78
C GLU A 10 3.56 -12.89 -8.70
N VAL A 11 3.14 -11.76 -8.13
CA VAL A 11 2.86 -10.54 -8.92
C VAL A 11 4.14 -10.08 -9.63
N ASN A 12 5.27 -10.04 -8.94
CA ASN A 12 6.55 -9.67 -9.54
C ASN A 12 6.88 -10.57 -10.73
N ARG A 13 6.70 -11.88 -10.59
CA ARG A 13 7.02 -12.88 -11.62
C ARG A 13 6.35 -12.58 -12.96
N ILE A 14 5.10 -12.10 -12.95
CA ILE A 14 4.32 -11.85 -14.19
C ILE A 14 4.51 -10.45 -14.78
N LEU A 15 5.04 -9.50 -14.02
CA LEU A 15 5.24 -8.14 -14.51
C LEU A 15 6.38 -8.06 -15.54
N LYS A 16 6.27 -7.11 -16.47
CA LYS A 16 7.36 -6.80 -17.40
C LYS A 16 8.51 -6.15 -16.62
N PRO A 17 9.76 -6.65 -16.75
CA PRO A 17 10.92 -6.03 -16.10
C PRO A 17 11.07 -4.55 -16.50
N GLN A 18 11.54 -3.72 -15.56
CA GLN A 18 11.79 -2.27 -15.69
C GLN A 18 10.58 -1.36 -15.99
N THR A 19 9.50 -1.87 -16.60
CA THR A 19 8.33 -1.05 -17.02
C THR A 19 7.01 -1.49 -16.42
N GLY A 20 6.96 -2.65 -15.77
CA GLY A 20 5.79 -3.16 -15.08
C GLY A 20 5.61 -2.55 -13.69
N PHE A 21 4.38 -2.21 -13.33
CA PHE A 21 4.02 -1.66 -12.04
C PHE A 21 3.05 -2.56 -11.29
N ALA A 22 3.26 -2.72 -9.98
CA ALA A 22 2.27 -3.20 -9.04
C ALA A 22 1.69 -2.00 -8.28
N VAL A 23 0.36 -1.92 -8.18
CA VAL A 23 -0.33 -0.86 -7.44
C VAL A 23 -1.24 -1.49 -6.41
N ILE A 24 -1.01 -1.20 -5.14
CA ILE A 24 -1.92 -1.57 -4.04
C ILE A 24 -2.56 -0.30 -3.52
N SER A 25 -3.89 -0.24 -3.60
CA SER A 25 -4.65 0.92 -3.12
C SER A 25 -5.70 0.51 -2.09
N PHE A 26 -5.96 1.40 -1.14
CA PHE A 26 -6.90 1.17 -0.06
C PHE A 26 -7.42 2.48 0.51
N SER A 27 -8.63 2.43 1.07
CA SER A 27 -9.17 3.48 1.93
C SER A 27 -9.12 3.07 3.41
N ASN A 28 -9.70 3.88 4.28
CA ASN A 28 -9.88 3.51 5.68
C ASN A 28 -11.02 2.50 5.92
N ARG A 29 -11.76 2.08 4.87
CA ARG A 29 -12.85 1.10 4.97
C ARG A 29 -12.35 -0.30 4.62
N PHE A 30 -12.74 -1.27 5.44
CA PHE A 30 -12.43 -2.69 5.25
C PHE A 30 -13.44 -3.54 6.01
N PHE A 31 -13.57 -4.82 5.66
CA PHE A 31 -14.38 -5.78 6.40
C PHE A 31 -13.62 -6.20 7.66
N TYR A 32 -14.09 -5.80 8.83
CA TYR A 32 -13.40 -6.01 10.11
C TYR A 32 -13.09 -7.50 10.34
N ASP A 33 -14.06 -8.39 10.09
CA ASP A 33 -13.91 -9.84 10.28
C ASP A 33 -12.92 -10.52 9.29
N LYS A 34 -12.49 -9.79 8.25
CA LYS A 34 -11.55 -10.29 7.24
C LYS A 34 -10.17 -9.62 7.32
N ALA A 35 -10.05 -8.56 8.09
CA ALA A 35 -8.82 -7.79 8.18
C ALA A 35 -7.88 -8.40 9.23
N LEU A 36 -6.58 -8.32 8.96
CA LEU A 36 -5.56 -8.80 9.89
C LEU A 36 -5.54 -7.86 11.10
N THR A 37 -5.28 -8.39 12.30
CA THR A 37 -5.11 -7.56 13.50
C THR A 37 -4.08 -6.44 13.27
N GLY A 38 -2.94 -6.79 12.65
CA GLY A 38 -1.91 -5.82 12.28
C GLY A 38 -2.33 -4.79 11.23
N TRP A 39 -3.45 -4.98 10.53
CA TRP A 39 -4.06 -3.96 9.66
C TRP A 39 -5.07 -3.10 10.43
N ILE A 40 -5.91 -3.74 11.25
CA ILE A 40 -6.96 -3.09 12.04
C ILE A 40 -6.35 -2.05 12.98
N GLU A 41 -5.28 -2.42 13.69
CA GLU A 41 -4.63 -1.58 14.71
C GLU A 41 -3.86 -0.38 14.13
N ARG A 42 -3.65 -0.33 12.81
CA ARG A 42 -2.86 0.70 12.15
C ARG A 42 -3.72 1.82 11.55
N GLY A 43 -3.24 3.06 11.66
CA GLY A 43 -3.78 4.18 10.89
C GLY A 43 -3.37 4.12 9.41
N MET A 44 -3.95 4.98 8.54
CA MET A 44 -3.66 4.98 7.10
C MET A 44 -2.17 5.11 6.76
N ARG A 45 -1.43 5.96 7.50
CA ARG A 45 0.01 6.15 7.31
C ARG A 45 0.82 4.90 7.65
N GLU A 46 0.43 4.21 8.72
CA GLU A 46 1.11 2.99 9.15
C GLU A 46 0.77 1.82 8.23
N ARG A 47 -0.47 1.76 7.73
CA ARG A 47 -0.87 0.82 6.68
C ARG A 47 -0.09 1.04 5.38
N SER A 48 0.11 2.30 4.97
CA SER A 48 0.91 2.57 3.77
C SER A 48 2.37 2.14 3.96
N LYS A 49 2.95 2.39 5.13
CA LYS A 49 4.28 1.89 5.49
C LYS A 49 4.34 0.36 5.49
N LEU A 50 3.32 -0.31 6.05
CA LEU A 50 3.23 -1.77 6.05
C LEU A 50 3.26 -2.36 4.63
N VAL A 51 2.50 -1.76 3.70
CA VAL A 51 2.50 -2.19 2.29
C VAL A 51 3.86 -1.96 1.62
N VAL A 52 4.52 -0.83 1.87
CA VAL A 52 5.90 -0.59 1.40
C VAL A 52 6.85 -1.66 1.93
N ASP A 53 6.74 -2.01 3.21
CA ASP A 53 7.59 -3.02 3.83
C ASP A 53 7.33 -4.42 3.24
N TYR A 54 6.08 -4.76 2.87
CA TYR A 54 5.77 -5.99 2.13
C TYR A 54 6.40 -6.05 0.74
N PHE A 55 6.37 -4.96 -0.03
CA PHE A 55 7.05 -4.90 -1.33
C PHE A 55 8.56 -5.10 -1.20
N ARG A 56 9.18 -4.51 -0.17
CA ARG A 56 10.61 -4.69 0.11
C ARG A 56 10.93 -6.14 0.51
N ALA A 57 10.10 -6.74 1.36
CA ALA A 57 10.29 -8.11 1.83
C ALA A 57 10.09 -9.16 0.72
N ALA A 58 9.16 -8.91 -0.21
CA ALA A 58 8.92 -9.78 -1.36
C ALA A 58 10.10 -9.83 -2.36
N GLY A 59 10.90 -8.76 -2.43
CA GLY A 59 11.99 -8.62 -3.39
C GLY A 59 11.52 -8.41 -4.84
N GLY A 60 12.46 -8.07 -5.74
CA GLY A 60 12.16 -7.82 -7.16
C GLY A 60 11.52 -6.46 -7.46
N PHE A 61 11.32 -5.62 -6.45
CA PHE A 61 10.93 -4.22 -6.56
C PHE A 61 12.04 -3.39 -5.86
N GLN A 62 12.91 -2.67 -6.58
CA GLN A 62 14.00 -1.85 -5.99
C GLN A 62 14.02 -0.44 -6.55
N ASP A 63 14.50 0.47 -5.69
CA ASP A 63 15.10 1.75 -6.06
C ASP A 63 16.37 1.51 -6.89
N THR A 64 16.25 1.54 -8.21
CA THR A 64 17.41 1.61 -9.09
C THR A 64 17.94 3.04 -9.06
N ASP A 65 18.97 3.24 -8.25
CA ASP A 65 19.96 4.34 -8.20
C ASP A 65 19.53 5.82 -8.17
N ASP A 66 18.28 6.21 -8.41
CA ASP A 66 17.87 7.59 -8.20
C ASP A 66 16.36 7.70 -8.04
N ASN A 67 15.91 7.58 -6.80
CA ASN A 67 14.64 8.04 -6.28
C ASN A 67 13.38 7.37 -6.88
N ASP A 68 12.72 6.54 -6.05
CA ASP A 68 11.25 6.39 -6.00
C ASP A 68 10.69 5.18 -6.77
N ALA A 69 11.26 3.98 -6.58
CA ALA A 69 10.69 2.75 -7.10
C ALA A 69 9.44 2.29 -6.34
N ILE A 70 9.31 2.66 -5.06
CA ILE A 70 8.10 2.44 -4.27
C ILE A 70 7.55 3.79 -3.81
N ARG A 71 6.55 4.29 -4.53
CA ARG A 71 5.95 5.62 -4.33
C ARG A 71 4.65 5.47 -3.54
N VAL A 72 4.47 6.28 -2.50
CA VAL A 72 3.18 6.39 -1.80
C VAL A 72 2.46 7.63 -2.29
N VAL A 73 1.30 7.43 -2.91
CA VAL A 73 0.44 8.48 -3.46
C VAL A 73 -0.93 8.47 -2.77
N GLY A 74 -1.59 9.63 -2.72
CA GLY A 74 -2.90 9.80 -2.09
C GLY A 74 -2.84 10.51 -0.74
N GLY A 75 -3.66 11.55 -0.60
CA GLY A 75 -3.70 12.49 0.53
C GLY A 75 -4.44 12.03 1.79
N GLY A 76 -4.74 10.74 1.92
CA GLY A 76 -5.53 10.19 3.05
C GLY A 76 -4.78 10.05 4.40
N THR A 77 -3.52 10.50 4.47
CA THR A 77 -2.70 10.45 5.70
C THR A 77 -2.75 11.73 6.52
N GLY A 78 -3.42 12.78 6.02
CA GLY A 78 -3.60 14.05 6.74
C GLY A 78 -4.71 13.96 7.79
N ALA A 79 -4.45 14.50 8.98
CA ALA A 79 -5.40 14.46 10.11
C ALA A 79 -6.77 15.08 9.76
N LEU A 80 -6.78 16.18 9.00
CA LEU A 80 -8.00 16.86 8.57
C LEU A 80 -8.86 15.98 7.64
N SER A 81 -8.23 15.32 6.66
CA SER A 81 -8.93 14.40 5.75
C SER A 81 -9.57 13.23 6.52
N GLN A 82 -8.86 12.68 7.50
CA GLN A 82 -9.39 11.61 8.33
C GLN A 82 -10.56 12.08 9.19
N LEU A 83 -10.44 13.26 9.83
CA LEU A 83 -11.52 13.83 10.65
C LEU A 83 -12.79 14.09 9.82
N LEU A 84 -12.66 14.70 8.65
CA LEU A 84 -13.80 14.98 7.76
C LEU A 84 -14.50 13.71 7.27
N SER A 85 -13.74 12.62 7.06
CA SER A 85 -14.30 11.33 6.65
C SER A 85 -15.17 10.68 7.73
N VAL A 86 -14.82 10.85 9.02
CA VAL A 86 -15.63 10.33 10.14
C VAL A 86 -16.97 11.08 10.23
N GLY A 87 -16.95 12.40 9.97
CA GLY A 87 -18.16 13.23 9.99
C GLY A 87 -19.03 13.13 8.73
N GLY A 88 -18.65 12.34 7.73
CA GLY A 88 -19.36 12.25 6.44
C GLY A 88 -19.28 13.51 5.57
N LEU A 89 -18.44 14.49 5.96
CA LEU A 89 -18.27 15.78 5.26
C LEU A 89 -17.10 15.77 4.27
N GLY A 90 -16.39 14.65 4.15
CA GLY A 90 -15.30 14.44 3.20
C GLY A 90 -15.32 13.04 2.61
N GLY A 91 -14.70 12.88 1.44
CA GLY A 91 -14.48 11.57 0.83
C GLY A 91 -13.57 10.69 1.69
N ASP A 92 -13.61 9.37 1.45
CA ASP A 92 -12.77 8.44 2.22
C ASP A 92 -11.28 8.75 1.98
N PRO A 93 -10.45 8.74 3.04
CA PRO A 93 -9.02 8.88 2.90
C PRO A 93 -8.49 7.74 2.04
N PHE A 94 -7.79 8.06 0.96
CA PHE A 94 -7.27 7.10 -0.01
C PHE A 94 -5.75 7.16 -0.07
N VAL A 95 -5.13 5.97 -0.15
CA VAL A 95 -3.69 5.79 -0.36
C VAL A 95 -3.48 4.70 -1.40
N ALA A 96 -2.51 4.90 -2.26
CA ALA A 96 -1.96 3.89 -3.16
C ALA A 96 -0.44 3.81 -3.01
N VAL A 97 0.08 2.59 -2.96
CA VAL A 97 1.52 2.29 -2.99
C VAL A 97 1.82 1.68 -4.35
N ILE A 98 2.69 2.34 -5.10
CA ILE A 98 3.07 1.98 -6.46
C ILE A 98 4.50 1.46 -6.42
N ALA A 99 4.72 0.21 -6.84
CA ALA A 99 6.04 -0.40 -6.92
C ALA A 99 6.38 -0.76 -8.37
N THR A 100 7.56 -0.36 -8.83
CA THR A 100 8.09 -0.73 -10.15
C THR A 100 8.86 -2.05 -10.05
N LYS A 101 8.63 -2.97 -11.00
CA LYS A 101 9.44 -4.17 -11.10
C LYS A 101 10.86 -3.82 -11.57
N GLN A 102 11.84 -4.43 -10.91
CA GLN A 102 13.25 -4.37 -11.29
C GLN A 102 13.51 -4.83 -12.72
#